data_AF-A0A0L0DE19-F1
#
_entry.id   AF-A0A0L0DE19-F1
#
_cell.length_a   1.000
_cell.length_b   1.000
_cell.length_c   1.000
_cell.angle_alpha   90.00
_cell.angle_beta   90.00
_cell.angle_gamma   90.00
#
_symmetry.space_group_name_H-M   'P 1'
#
loop_
_entity.id
_entity.type
_entity.pdbx_description
1 polymer ?
#
loop_
_entity_poly.entity_id
_entity_poly.type
_entity_poly.pdbx_seq_one_letter_code
_entity_poly.pdbx_strand_id
1 'polypeptide(L)'
;MRYSGLQLEVLGLYRAFLRVIRTKPLEAQPAMQAHVRARFEAGRSMPRTAFNRIERSIRDGRKHLRTLKRASVQSIASSQPSA
;
A
#
# COMPACT_ATOMS: atom_id res chain seq x y z
N MET A 1 0.12 -9.63 22.38
CA MET A 1 0.14 -8.16 22.18
C MET A 1 -0.98 -7.77 21.22
N ARG A 2 -1.84 -6.81 21.58
CA ARG A 2 -2.99 -6.37 20.77
C ARG A 2 -2.52 -5.28 19.78
N TYR A 3 -2.87 -5.41 18.49
CA TYR A 3 -2.56 -4.36 17.51
C TYR A 3 -3.39 -3.10 17.83
N SER A 4 -2.81 -1.91 17.67
CA SER A 4 -3.57 -0.67 17.80
C SER A 4 -4.56 -0.53 16.63
N GLY A 5 -5.61 0.27 16.79
CA GLY A 5 -6.59 0.53 15.72
C GLY A 5 -5.92 0.96 14.41
N LEU A 6 -4.94 1.87 14.50
CA LEU A 6 -4.15 2.31 13.36
C LEU A 6 -3.32 1.20 12.70
N GLN A 7 -2.77 0.27 13.48
CA GLN A 7 -2.05 -0.87 12.90
C GLN A 7 -2.98 -1.82 12.15
N LEU A 8 -4.18 -2.05 12.69
CA LEU A 8 -5.21 -2.83 12.00
C LEU A 8 -5.64 -2.12 10.69
N GLU A 9 -5.74 -0.80 10.68
CA GLU A 9 -6.01 -0.03 9.47
C GLU A 9 -4.89 -0.17 8.42
N VAL A 10 -3.62 -0.13 8.83
CA VAL A 10 -2.48 -0.37 7.91
C VAL A 10 -2.56 -1.77 7.30
N LEU A 11 -2.80 -2.79 8.11
CA LEU A 11 -2.93 -4.18 7.64
C LEU A 11 -4.15 -4.36 6.72
N GLY A 12 -5.28 -3.72 7.06
CA GLY A 12 -6.48 -3.71 6.23
C GLY A 12 -6.23 -3.06 4.88
N LEU A 13 -5.49 -1.94 4.87
CA LEU A 13 -5.09 -1.24 3.65
C LEU A 13 -4.16 -2.10 2.79
N TYR A 14 -3.16 -2.75 3.38
CA TYR A 14 -2.27 -3.68 2.67
C TYR A 14 -3.06 -4.81 1.98
N ARG A 15 -3.96 -5.48 2.73
CA ARG A 15 -4.83 -6.53 2.19
C ARG A 15 -5.73 -6.01 1.06
N ALA A 16 -6.22 -4.78 1.16
CA ALA A 16 -7.04 -4.17 0.12
C ALA A 16 -6.25 -3.94 -1.18
N PHE A 17 -4.97 -3.52 -1.10
CA PHE A 17 -4.10 -3.45 -2.27
C PHE A 17 -3.92 -4.81 -2.94
N LEU A 18 -3.61 -5.85 -2.17
CA LEU A 18 -3.44 -7.20 -2.71
C LEU A 18 -4.70 -7.72 -3.40
N ARG A 19 -5.89 -7.45 -2.84
CA ARG A 19 -7.17 -7.81 -3.49
C ARG A 19 -7.36 -7.11 -4.83
N VAL A 20 -7.04 -5.82 -4.92
CA VAL A 20 -7.15 -5.06 -6.18
C VAL A 20 -6.12 -5.55 -7.19
N ILE A 21 -4.90 -5.88 -6.76
CA ILE A 21 -3.87 -6.39 -7.68
C ILE A 21 -4.31 -7.72 -8.32
N ARG A 22 -5.02 -8.58 -7.58
CA ARG A 22 -5.55 -9.85 -8.14
C ARG A 22 -6.57 -9.64 -9.26
N THR A 23 -7.14 -8.45 -9.42
CA THR A 23 -8.04 -8.11 -10.52
C THR A 23 -7.32 -7.50 -11.73
N LYS A 24 -5.98 -7.38 -11.69
CA LYS A 24 -5.15 -6.82 -12.76
C LYS A 24 -4.59 -7.93 -13.65
N PRO A 25 -4.06 -7.62 -14.85
CA PRO A 25 -3.47 -8.62 -15.73
C PRO A 25 -2.40 -9.46 -15.00
N LEU A 26 -2.42 -10.78 -15.19
CA LEU A 26 -1.54 -11.72 -14.47
C LEU A 26 -0.06 -11.35 -14.57
N GLU A 27 0.36 -10.85 -15.74
CA GLU A 27 1.73 -10.41 -16.03
C GLU A 27 2.16 -9.22 -15.16
N ALA A 28 1.24 -8.31 -14.85
CA ALA A 28 1.52 -7.12 -14.04
C ALA A 28 1.46 -7.40 -12.53
N GLN A 29 0.75 -8.46 -12.09
CA GLN A 29 0.52 -8.71 -10.66
C GLN A 29 1.82 -8.86 -9.84
N PRO A 30 2.85 -9.61 -10.26
CA PRO A 30 4.07 -9.78 -9.47
C PRO A 30 4.79 -8.46 -9.22
N ALA A 31 4.97 -7.65 -10.27
CA ALA A 31 5.60 -6.33 -10.16
C ALA A 31 4.80 -5.41 -9.22
N MET A 32 3.47 -5.43 -9.33
CA MET A 32 2.59 -4.64 -8.47
C MET A 32 2.65 -5.07 -7.01
N GLN A 33 2.64 -6.38 -6.74
CA GLN A 33 2.76 -6.94 -5.40
C GLN A 33 4.11 -6.59 -4.78
N ALA A 34 5.20 -6.72 -5.52
CA ALA A 34 6.54 -6.38 -5.07
C ALA A 34 6.63 -4.90 -4.68
N HIS A 35 6.10 -4.00 -5.52
CA HIS A 35 6.08 -2.57 -5.23
C HIS A 35 5.28 -2.23 -3.97
N VAL A 36 4.06 -2.78 -3.83
CA VAL A 36 3.25 -2.56 -2.62
C VAL A 36 3.97 -3.12 -1.40
N ARG A 37 4.53 -4.32 -1.46
CA ARG A 37 5.26 -4.91 -0.34
C ARG A 37 6.44 -4.04 0.08
N ALA A 38 7.29 -3.62 -0.86
CA ALA A 38 8.43 -2.75 -0.57
C ALA A 38 8.01 -1.46 0.15
N ARG A 39 6.91 -0.84 -0.29
CA ARG A 39 6.41 0.40 0.32
C ARG A 39 5.90 0.21 1.75
N PHE A 40 5.25 -0.91 2.06
CA PHE A 40 4.81 -1.20 3.43
C PHE A 40 5.98 -1.64 4.33
N GLU A 41 6.95 -2.37 3.78
CA GLU A 41 8.19 -2.75 4.49
C GLU A 41 9.03 -1.51 4.86
N ALA A 42 9.11 -0.49 3.99
CA ALA A 42 9.76 0.78 4.32
C ALA A 42 9.13 1.50 5.53
N GLY A 43 7.87 1.22 5.84
CA GLY A 43 7.19 1.73 7.03
C GLY A 43 7.41 0.90 8.30
N ARG A 44 8.09 -0.27 8.22
CA ARG A 44 8.21 -1.21 9.35
C ARG A 44 9.04 -0.67 10.51
N SER A 45 10.01 0.19 10.24
CA SER A 45 10.82 0.87 11.26
C SER A 45 10.11 2.05 11.93
N MET A 46 8.91 2.42 11.48
CA MET A 46 8.18 3.57 12.03
C MET A 46 7.73 3.28 13.47
N PRO A 47 8.02 4.18 14.43
CA PRO A 47 7.55 4.03 15.80
C PRO A 47 6.04 3.94 15.87
N ARG A 48 5.52 3.06 16.73
CA ARG A 48 4.07 2.88 16.95
C ARG A 48 3.38 4.15 17.47
N THR A 49 4.14 5.05 18.09
CA THR A 49 3.72 6.34 18.62
C THR A 49 3.67 7.45 17.58
N ALA A 50 4.17 7.22 16.36
CA ALA A 50 4.17 8.20 15.27
C ALA A 50 2.79 8.33 14.60
N PHE A 51 1.73 8.48 15.41
CA PHE A 51 0.33 8.42 14.98
C PHE A 51 0.03 9.33 13.78
N ASN A 52 0.47 10.60 13.84
CA ASN A 52 0.28 11.57 12.75
C ASN A 52 0.91 11.13 11.42
N ARG A 53 2.09 10.49 11.48
CA ARG A 53 2.78 9.99 10.27
C ARG A 53 2.08 8.75 9.71
N ILE A 54 1.64 7.84 10.60
CA ILE A 54 0.89 6.65 10.23
C ILE A 54 -0.44 7.04 9.57
N GLU A 55 -1.20 7.97 10.16
CA GLU A 55 -2.46 8.46 9.61
C GLU A 55 -2.30 9.11 8.24
N ARG A 56 -1.30 9.97 8.07
CA ARG A 56 -0.99 10.57 6.77
C ARG A 56 -0.69 9.49 5.73
N SER A 57 0.12 8.50 6.11
CA SER A 57 0.48 7.38 5.24
C SER A 57 -0.75 6.52 4.86
N ILE A 58 -1.67 6.27 5.80
CA ILE A 58 -2.94 5.61 5.53
C ILE A 58 -3.80 6.44 4.56
N ARG A 59 -3.90 7.76 4.78
CA ARG A 59 -4.68 8.66 3.92
C ARG A 59 -4.15 8.67 2.49
N ASP A 60 -2.84 8.74 2.33
CA ASP A 60 -2.18 8.72 1.01
C ASP A 60 -2.29 7.34 0.35
N GLY A 61 -2.09 6.26 1.10
CA GLY A 61 -2.31 4.90 0.60
C GLY A 61 -3.75 4.64 0.19
N ARG A 62 -4.75 5.20 0.88
CA ARG A 62 -6.17 5.14 0.45
C ARG A 62 -6.40 5.89 -0.85
N LYS A 63 -5.73 7.03 -1.09
CA LYS A 63 -5.79 7.75 -2.38
C LYS A 63 -5.21 6.87 -3.50
N HIS A 64 -4.02 6.30 -3.30
CA HIS A 64 -3.40 5.40 -4.27
C HIS A 64 -4.25 4.16 -4.55
N LEU A 65 -4.87 3.57 -3.52
CA LEU A 65 -5.76 2.43 -3.69
C LEU A 65 -6.99 2.79 -4.54
N ARG A 66 -7.59 3.97 -4.34
CA ARG A 66 -8.69 4.44 -5.19
C ARG A 66 -8.26 4.59 -6.65
N THR A 67 -7.07 5.13 -6.89
CA THR A 67 -6.49 5.21 -8.25
C THR A 67 -6.30 3.81 -8.84
N LEU A 68 -5.73 2.89 -8.07
CA LEU A 68 -5.46 1.52 -8.51
C LEU A 68 -6.75 0.75 -8.85
N LYS A 69 -7.85 1.02 -8.14
CA LYS A 69 -9.16 0.43 -8.41
C LYS A 69 -9.74 0.84 -9.76
N ARG A 70 -9.29 1.96 -10.35
CA ARG A 70 -9.77 2.38 -11.68
C ARG A 70 -9.30 1.36 -12.72
N ALA A 71 -10.21 0.97 -13.62
CA ALA A 71 -9.95 -0.04 -14.65
C ALA A 71 -8.84 0.38 -15.64
N SER A 72 -8.64 1.70 -15.81
CA SER A 72 -7.62 2.28 -16.67
C SER A 72 -6.18 2.04 -16.18
N VAL A 73 -5.98 1.67 -14.91
CA VAL A 73 -4.64 1.42 -14.37
C VAL A 73 -4.33 -0.07 -14.52
N GLN A 74 -3.53 -0.42 -15.53
CA GLN A 74 -3.15 -1.79 -15.86
C GLN A 74 -1.75 -2.17 -15.37
N SER A 75 -0.89 -1.17 -15.11
CA SER A 75 0.46 -1.34 -14.58
C SER A 75 0.85 -0.13 -13.73
N ILE A 76 1.80 -0.31 -12.80
CA ILE A 76 2.48 0.80 -12.13
C ILE A 76 3.72 1.12 -12.95
N ALA A 77 3.69 2.24 -13.69
CA ALA A 77 4.92 2.78 -14.24
C ALA A 77 5.85 3.08 -13.05
N SER A 78 7.06 2.53 -13.10
CA SER A 78 8.08 2.67 -12.07
C SER A 78 8.54 4.12 -11.95
N SER A 79 7.76 4.99 -11.31
CA SER A 79 8.32 6.18 -10.69
C SER A 79 9.03 5.71 -9.42
N GLN A 80 10.29 5.31 -9.60
CA GLN A 80 11.27 5.12 -8.52
C GLN A 80 11.23 6.36 -7.61
N PRO A 81 11.19 6.22 -6.28
CA PRO A 81 11.64 7.31 -5.43
C PRO A 81 13.17 7.32 -5.51
N SER A 82 13.73 8.26 -6.26
CA SER A 82 15.11 8.69 -6.08
C SER A 82 15.25 9.26 -4.67
N ALA A 83 15.97 8.57 -3.80
CA ALA A 83 16.75 9.10 -2.68
C ALA A 83 17.44 7.94 -1.94
#